data_AF-A0A2V8IT39-F1
#
_entry.id   AF-A0A2V8IT39-F1
#
_cell.length_a   1.000
_cell.length_b   1.000
_cell.length_c   1.000
_cell.angle_alpha   90.00
_cell.angle_beta   90.00
_cell.angle_gamma   90.00
#
_symmetry.space_group_name_H-M   'P 1'
#
loop_
_entity.id
_entity.type
_entity.pdbx_description
1 polymer ?
#
loop_
_entity_poly.entity_id
_entity_poly.type
_entity_poly.pdbx_seq_one_letter_code
_entity_poly.pdbx_strand_id
1 'polypeptide(L)'
;WNQQVAKMRLWDNLIYNTDRNLGNVLITDSWQIRLIDHSRTFRPFEQLKDPKAPTTFSRSLLAKLEELNEAMLKEHLGKYLTPYQIQGLLKRRDAILARSKELIAEKGAGAVLYQ
;
A
#
# COMPACT_ATOMS: atom_id res chain seq x y z
N TRP A 1 -7.03 -15.22 5.22
CA TRP A 1 -6.13 -15.24 4.04
C TRP A 1 -6.34 -14.03 3.12
N ASN A 2 -7.45 -13.93 2.38
CA ASN A 2 -7.67 -12.89 1.35
C ASN A 2 -7.42 -11.44 1.82
N GLN A 3 -7.86 -11.09 3.03
CA GLN A 3 -7.62 -9.76 3.60
C GLN A 3 -6.13 -9.45 3.79
N GLN A 4 -5.32 -10.43 4.19
CA GLN A 4 -3.87 -10.26 4.35
C GLN A 4 -3.18 -10.05 3.00
N VAL A 5 -3.60 -10.81 1.98
CA VAL A 5 -3.13 -10.64 0.59
C VAL A 5 -3.52 -9.26 0.05
N ALA A 6 -4.73 -8.79 0.33
CA ALA A 6 -5.17 -7.46 -0.05
C ALA A 6 -4.32 -6.37 0.61
N LYS A 7 -4.02 -6.49 1.92
CA LYS A 7 -3.11 -5.59 2.64
C LYS A 7 -1.70 -5.60 2.03
N MET A 8 -1.17 -6.78 1.68
CA MET A 8 0.12 -6.91 0.99
C MET A 8 0.14 -6.14 -0.34
N ARG A 9 -0.87 -6.34 -1.20
CA ARG A 9 -0.93 -5.68 -2.52
C ARG A 9 -1.03 -4.16 -2.42
N LEU A 10 -1.78 -3.66 -1.44
CA LEU A 10 -1.82 -2.23 -1.13
C LEU A 10 -0.45 -1.74 -0.65
N TRP A 11 0.14 -2.45 0.32
CA TRP A 11 1.42 -2.08 0.91
C TRP A 11 2.55 -2.02 -0.13
N ASP A 12 2.69 -3.06 -0.95
CA ASP A 12 3.71 -3.11 -2.00
C ASP A 12 3.53 -1.98 -3.02
N ASN A 13 2.30 -1.57 -3.32
CA ASN A 13 2.05 -0.42 -4.18
C ASN A 13 2.40 0.91 -3.49
N LEU A 14 2.07 1.07 -2.21
CA LEU A 14 2.38 2.29 -1.45
C LEU A 14 3.88 2.55 -1.39
N ILE A 15 4.67 1.52 -1.07
CA ILE A 15 6.13 1.61 -0.97
C ILE A 15 6.82 1.37 -2.32
N TYR A 16 6.10 1.13 -3.40
CA TYR A 16 6.64 0.77 -4.72
C TYR A 16 7.68 -0.36 -4.64
N ASN A 17 7.27 -1.50 -4.08
CA ASN A 17 8.09 -2.70 -4.06
C ASN A 17 8.15 -3.32 -5.45
N THR A 18 9.35 -3.34 -6.05
CA THR A 18 9.54 -3.91 -7.38
C THR A 18 9.82 -5.42 -7.37
N ASP A 19 9.99 -6.03 -6.20
CA ASP A 19 10.55 -7.38 -6.05
C ASP A 19 9.71 -8.31 -5.18
N ARG A 20 8.39 -8.06 -5.10
CA ARG A 20 7.48 -9.01 -4.46
C ARG A 20 7.39 -10.29 -5.31
N ASN A 21 7.84 -11.40 -4.72
CA ASN A 21 7.69 -12.75 -5.23
C ASN A 21 7.31 -13.71 -4.10
N LEU A 22 6.97 -14.97 -4.42
CA LEU A 22 6.51 -15.96 -3.44
C LEU A 22 7.57 -16.29 -2.38
N GLY A 23 8.86 -16.24 -2.72
CA GLY A 23 9.95 -16.47 -1.76
C GLY A 23 10.04 -15.38 -0.69
N ASN A 24 9.52 -14.18 -0.98
CA ASN A 24 9.51 -13.05 -0.05
C ASN A 24 8.21 -12.95 0.78
N VAL A 25 7.36 -13.98 0.74
CA VAL A 25 6.10 -14.07 1.51
C VAL A 25 6.15 -15.28 2.41
N LEU A 26 6.47 -15.07 3.70
CA LEU A 26 6.47 -16.14 4.69
C LEU A 26 5.07 -16.29 5.31
N ILE A 27 4.73 -17.50 5.71
CA ILE A 27 3.47 -17.83 6.40
C ILE A 27 3.83 -18.47 7.73
N THR A 28 3.33 -17.90 8.82
CA THR A 28 3.51 -18.47 10.17
C THR A 28 2.62 -19.70 10.37
N ASP A 29 2.91 -20.46 11.43
CA ASP A 29 2.05 -21.55 11.96
C ASP A 29 0.58 -21.12 12.17
N SER A 30 0.40 -19.88 12.59
CA SER A 30 -0.87 -19.18 12.83
C SER A 30 -1.47 -18.56 11.57
N TRP A 31 -0.98 -18.94 10.38
CA TRP A 31 -1.47 -18.45 9.08
C TRP A 31 -1.41 -16.93 8.90
N GLN A 32 -0.40 -16.29 9.49
CA GLN A 32 -0.11 -14.87 9.29
C GLN A 32 0.95 -14.68 8.22
N ILE A 33 0.70 -13.76 7.29
CA ILE A 33 1.67 -13.36 6.27
C ILE A 33 2.74 -12.46 6.91
N ARG A 34 4.01 -12.79 6.69
CA ARG A 34 5.15 -11.93 6.98
C ARG A 34 5.83 -11.57 5.67
N LEU A 35 5.87 -10.27 5.38
CA LEU A 35 6.53 -9.74 4.19
C LEU A 35 7.99 -9.46 4.53
N ILE A 36 8.89 -10.19 3.90
CA ILE A 36 10.33 -9.97 4.02
C ILE A 36 10.89 -9.30 2.75
N ASP A 37 12.16 -8.91 2.84
CA ASP A 37 12.98 -8.33 1.77
C ASP A 37 12.33 -7.12 1.08
N HIS A 38 12.50 -5.96 1.71
CA HIS A 38 12.02 -4.66 1.21
C HIS A 38 13.17 -3.80 0.65
N SER A 39 14.29 -4.41 0.29
CA SER A 39 15.49 -3.71 -0.20
C SER A 39 15.24 -2.92 -1.49
N ARG A 40 14.26 -3.35 -2.30
CA ARG A 40 13.89 -2.73 -3.58
C ARG A 40 12.56 -1.96 -3.51
N THR A 41 12.49 -1.04 -2.55
CA THR A 41 11.31 -0.20 -2.28
C THR A 41 11.65 1.30 -2.33
N PHE A 42 10.64 2.13 -2.09
CA PHE A 42 10.68 3.60 -2.05
C PHE A 42 11.33 4.23 -3.29
N ARG A 43 11.03 3.71 -4.49
CA ARG A 43 11.41 4.41 -5.73
C ARG A 43 10.67 5.76 -5.82
N PRO A 44 11.24 6.80 -6.43
CA PRO A 44 10.62 8.13 -6.49
C PRO A 44 9.48 8.24 -7.52
N PHE A 45 9.01 7.13 -8.07
CA PHE A 45 7.95 7.09 -9.09
C PHE A 45 6.58 7.40 -8.51
N GLU A 46 5.82 8.28 -9.15
CA GLU A 46 4.53 8.74 -8.62
C GLU A 46 3.38 7.76 -8.90
N GLN A 47 3.51 6.94 -9.94
CA GLN A 47 2.51 5.94 -10.32
C GLN A 47 2.52 4.71 -9.41
N LEU A 48 1.40 3.99 -9.35
CA LEU A 48 1.33 2.66 -8.74
C LEU A 48 2.13 1.66 -9.59
N LYS A 49 2.85 0.74 -8.93
CA LYS A 49 3.66 -0.29 -9.61
C LYS A 49 2.78 -1.32 -10.31
N ASP A 50 1.67 -1.69 -9.67
CA ASP A 50 0.61 -2.53 -10.22
C ASP A 50 -0.75 -1.95 -9.80
N PRO A 51 -1.29 -1.00 -10.57
CA PRO A 51 -2.56 -0.33 -10.26
C PRO A 51 -3.77 -1.28 -10.18
N LYS A 52 -3.67 -2.47 -10.78
CA LYS A 52 -4.79 -3.44 -10.85
C LYS A 52 -4.80 -4.39 -9.66
N ALA A 53 -3.69 -4.54 -8.93
CA ALA A 53 -3.58 -5.45 -7.81
C ALA A 53 -4.45 -5.08 -6.58
N PRO A 54 -4.52 -3.81 -6.13
CA PRO A 54 -5.40 -3.42 -5.02
C PRO A 54 -6.85 -3.39 -5.48
N THR A 55 -7.62 -4.42 -5.10
CA THR A 55 -9.04 -4.57 -5.50
C THR A 55 -10.02 -4.53 -4.32
N THR A 56 -9.54 -4.80 -3.11
CA THR A 56 -10.32 -4.71 -1.87
C THR A 56 -9.46 -4.08 -0.77
N PHE A 57 -10.09 -3.37 0.16
CA PHE A 57 -9.41 -2.49 1.09
C PHE A 57 -9.95 -2.62 2.52
N SER A 58 -9.05 -2.57 3.50
CA SER A 58 -9.43 -2.46 4.90
C SER A 58 -9.86 -1.03 5.19
N ARG A 59 -11.02 -0.86 5.84
CA ARG A 59 -11.56 0.46 6.22
C ARG A 59 -10.60 1.23 7.10
N SER A 60 -10.05 0.56 8.12
CA SER A 60 -9.11 1.18 9.07
C SER A 60 -7.81 1.62 8.38
N LEU A 61 -7.32 0.83 7.42
CA LEU A 61 -6.11 1.18 6.67
C LEU A 61 -6.34 2.37 5.72
N LEU A 62 -7.49 2.44 5.05
CA LEU A 62 -7.84 3.59 4.21
C LEU A 62 -7.94 4.88 5.03
N ALA A 63 -8.62 4.85 6.18
CA ALA A 63 -8.70 6.00 7.07
C ALA A 63 -7.29 6.49 7.50
N LYS A 64 -6.37 5.57 7.81
CA LYS A 64 -4.98 5.93 8.13
C LYS A 64 -4.20 6.47 6.94
N LEU A 65 -4.49 6.03 5.72
CA LEU A 65 -3.91 6.63 4.51
C LEU A 65 -4.42 8.04 4.25
N GLU A 66 -5.67 8.35 4.60
CA GLU A 66 -6.22 9.70 4.50
C GLU A 66 -5.54 10.67 5.48
N GLU A 67 -5.21 10.20 6.70
CA GLU A 67 -4.49 10.98 7.71
C GLU A 67 -3.01 11.20 7.38
N LEU A 68 -2.37 10.24 6.69
CA LEU A 68 -0.94 10.29 6.36
C LEU A 68 -0.60 11.60 5.62
N ASN A 69 0.43 12.32 5.98
CA ASN A 69 0.76 13.57 5.28
C ASN A 69 2.26 13.82 5.21
N GLU A 70 2.65 14.83 4.43
CA GLU A 70 4.05 15.12 4.18
C GLU A 70 4.82 15.47 5.46
N ALA A 71 4.20 16.20 6.40
CA ALA A 71 4.83 16.55 7.67
C ALA A 71 5.16 15.30 8.49
N MET A 72 4.19 14.39 8.65
CA MET A 72 4.40 13.11 9.34
C MET A 72 5.48 12.26 8.67
N LEU A 73 5.49 12.20 7.33
CA LEU A 73 6.51 11.44 6.60
C LEU A 73 7.90 12.06 6.74
N LYS A 74 8.02 13.38 6.70
CA LYS A 74 9.30 14.07 6.91
C LYS A 74 9.80 13.87 8.34
N GLU A 75 8.91 14.00 9.33
CA GLU A 75 9.25 13.80 10.74
C GLU A 75 9.78 12.39 11.01
N HIS A 76 9.07 11.35 10.53
CA HIS A 76 9.41 9.97 10.87
C HIS A 76 10.39 9.31 9.89
N LEU A 77 10.37 9.70 8.60
CA LEU A 77 11.13 9.03 7.53
C LEU A 77 12.16 9.93 6.84
N GLY A 78 12.20 11.24 7.13
CA GLY A 78 13.08 12.18 6.43
C GLY A 78 14.58 11.89 6.59
N LYS A 79 14.98 11.12 7.61
CA LYS A 79 16.36 10.65 7.78
C LYS A 79 16.73 9.49 6.83
N TYR A 80 15.73 8.76 6.33
CA TYR A 80 15.91 7.54 5.53
C TYR A 80 15.49 7.71 4.07
N LEU A 81 14.53 8.60 3.81
CA LEU A 81 13.96 8.84 2.50
C LEU A 81 14.26 10.27 2.03
N THR A 82 14.62 10.40 0.76
CA THR A 82 14.78 11.70 0.13
C THR A 82 13.41 12.38 -0.07
N PRO A 83 13.38 13.72 -0.24
CA PRO A 83 12.13 14.44 -0.51
C PRO A 83 11.36 13.89 -1.72
N TYR A 84 12.05 13.48 -2.79
CA TYR A 84 11.43 12.89 -3.98
C TYR A 84 10.78 11.53 -3.69
N GLN A 85 11.36 10.71 -2.82
CA GLN A 85 10.78 9.43 -2.42
C GLN A 85 9.54 9.62 -1.54
N ILE A 86 9.56 10.62 -0.65
CA ILE A 86 8.40 11.03 0.14
C ILE A 86 7.28 11.54 -0.77
N GLN A 87 7.59 12.39 -1.74
CA GLN A 87 6.63 12.86 -2.74
C GLN A 87 6.02 11.69 -3.51
N GLY A 88 6.84 10.76 -4.01
CA GLY A 88 6.37 9.56 -4.70
C GLY A 88 5.43 8.71 -3.84
N LEU A 89 5.74 8.55 -2.55
CA LEU A 89 4.87 7.85 -1.60
C LEU A 89 3.52 8.54 -1.45
N LEU A 90 3.50 9.87 -1.29
CA LEU A 90 2.27 10.65 -1.17
C LEU A 90 1.39 10.53 -2.42
N LYS A 91 1.99 10.62 -3.61
CA LYS A 91 1.26 10.45 -4.88
C LYS A 91 0.65 9.05 -5.01
N ARG A 92 1.38 8.02 -4.60
CA ARG A 92 0.86 6.64 -4.58
C ARG A 92 -0.23 6.44 -3.53
N ARG A 93 -0.11 7.07 -2.36
CA ARG A 93 -1.17 7.11 -1.36
C ARG A 93 -2.45 7.71 -1.98
N ASP A 94 -2.34 8.84 -2.68
CA ASP A 94 -3.48 9.50 -3.30
C ASP A 94 -4.11 8.61 -4.39
N ALA A 95 -3.28 7.96 -5.21
CA ALA A 95 -3.72 7.04 -6.25
C ALA A 95 -4.43 5.80 -5.67
N ILE A 96 -3.98 5.26 -4.53
CA ILE A 96 -4.65 4.15 -3.83
C ILE A 96 -6.04 4.60 -3.33
N LEU A 97 -6.12 5.79 -2.74
CA LEU A 97 -7.40 6.35 -2.27
C LEU A 97 -8.37 6.57 -3.44
N ALA A 98 -7.89 7.15 -4.55
CA ALA A 98 -8.68 7.32 -5.77
C ALA A 98 -9.17 5.98 -6.31
N ARG A 99 -8.27 4.98 -6.41
CA ARG A 99 -8.63 3.63 -6.87
C ARG A 99 -9.69 2.97 -6.01
N SER A 100 -9.62 3.18 -4.69
CA SER A 100 -10.64 2.65 -3.76
C SER A 100 -12.01 3.28 -4.02
N LYS A 101 -12.06 4.60 -4.27
CA LYS A 101 -13.31 5.32 -4.56
C LYS A 101 -13.92 4.89 -5.88
N GLU A 102 -13.10 4.74 -6.92
CA GLU A 102 -13.52 4.20 -8.23
C GLU A 102 -14.19 2.84 -8.08
N LEU A 103 -13.51 1.90 -7.40
CA LEU A 103 -14.04 0.54 -7.21
C LEU A 103 -15.32 0.53 -6.39
N ILE A 104 -15.43 1.39 -5.37
CA ILE A 104 -16.66 1.54 -4.58
C ILE A 104 -17.81 2.03 -5.46
N ALA A 105 -17.56 3.00 -6.35
CA ALA A 105 -18.57 3.50 -7.27
C ALA A 105 -19.01 2.43 -8.29
N GLU A 106 -18.06 1.63 -8.80
CA GLU A 106 -18.33 0.57 -9.78
C GLU A 106 -19.03 -0.66 -9.20
N LYS A 107 -18.66 -1.09 -7.99
CA LYS A 107 -19.01 -2.41 -7.44
C LYS A 107 -19.77 -2.37 -6.11
N GLY A 108 -19.92 -1.17 -5.55
CA GLY A 108 -20.51 -0.97 -4.23
C GLY A 108 -19.53 -1.22 -3.08
N ALA A 109 -19.73 -0.50 -1.98
CA ALA A 109 -18.86 -0.56 -0.80
C ALA A 109 -18.76 -1.96 -0.17
N GLY A 110 -19.82 -2.76 -0.20
CA GLY A 110 -19.84 -4.11 0.39
C GLY A 110 -18.92 -5.11 -0.32
N ALA A 111 -18.67 -4.94 -1.62
CA ALA A 111 -17.78 -5.80 -2.40
C ALA A 111 -16.30 -5.40 -2.27
N VAL A 112 -16.04 -4.14 -1.90
CA VAL A 112 -14.71 -3.52 -1.96
C VAL A 112 -14.10 -3.35 -0.57
N LEU A 113 -14.91 -3.05 0.44
CA LEU A 113 -14.46 -2.72 1.78
C LEU A 113 -14.67 -3.86 2.77
N TYR A 114 -13.63 -4.18 3.53
CA TYR A 114 -13.68 -5.08 4.68
C TYR A 114 -13.14 -4.38 5.94
N GLN A 115 -13.31 -5.00 7.11
CA GLN A 115 -12.81 -4.47 8.38
C GLN A 115 -11.28 -4.47 8.45
#